data_AF-A0A0J8B632-F1
#
_entry.id   AF-A0A0J8B632-F1
#
_cell.length_a   1.000
_cell.length_b   1.000
_cell.length_c   1.000
_cell.angle_alpha   90.00
_cell.angle_beta   90.00
_cell.angle_gamma   90.00
#
_symmetry.space_group_name_H-M   'P 1'
#
loop_
_entity.id
_entity.type
_entity.pdbx_description
1 polymer ?
#
loop_
_entity_poly.entity_id
_entity_poly.type
_entity_poly.pdbx_seq_one_letter_code
_entity_poly.pdbx_strand_id
1 'polypeptide(L)'
;MSLSSLKFLLPLLLLLVVPRISVTGDESNDDVGQQYCIADVQTPDDELQGAIKWACEQQGVDCNMIQENQPCYQPNTVKDHADFVFNSYYQKFKNQGGNCYFNGAAMITELDPSHDNCHFEYLP
;
A
#
# COMPACT_ATOMS: atom_id res chain seq x y z
N MET A 1 36.22 -51.65 -9.84
CA MET A 1 34.93 -51.04 -9.43
C MET A 1 35.03 -50.88 -7.91
N SER A 2 35.08 -49.70 -7.30
CA SER A 2 34.25 -48.51 -7.51
C SER A 2 35.02 -47.21 -7.24
N LEU A 3 34.90 -46.26 -8.17
CA LEU A 3 35.42 -44.88 -8.15
C LEU A 3 34.57 -43.95 -7.24
N SER A 4 34.30 -44.32 -5.99
CA SER A 4 33.45 -43.48 -5.11
C SER A 4 34.20 -42.56 -4.14
N SER A 5 35.52 -42.64 -4.03
CA SER A 5 36.27 -41.82 -3.05
C SER A 5 36.74 -40.47 -3.61
N LEU A 6 36.67 -40.25 -4.93
CA LEU A 6 37.16 -39.03 -5.58
C LEU A 6 36.11 -37.91 -5.67
N LYS A 7 34.87 -38.15 -5.21
CA LYS A 7 33.76 -37.19 -5.31
C LYS A 7 33.62 -36.23 -4.14
N PHE A 8 34.42 -36.37 -3.08
CA PHE A 8 34.35 -35.49 -1.90
C PHE A 8 35.50 -34.49 -1.75
N LEU A 9 36.51 -34.55 -2.63
CA LEU A 9 37.62 -33.58 -2.64
C LEU A 9 37.36 -32.36 -3.54
N LEU A 10 36.21 -32.30 -4.22
CA LEU A 10 35.89 -31.23 -5.17
C LEU A 10 34.92 -30.10 -4.71
N PRO A 11 34.26 -30.07 -3.54
CA PRO A 11 33.37 -28.94 -3.24
C PRO A 11 34.09 -27.76 -2.55
N LEU A 12 35.38 -27.85 -2.23
CA LEU A 12 36.07 -26.80 -1.48
C LEU A 12 36.84 -25.77 -2.33
N LEU A 13 37.09 -26.06 -3.62
CA LEU A 13 37.84 -25.14 -4.48
C LEU A 13 36.97 -24.14 -5.27
N LEU A 14 35.64 -24.23 -5.19
CA LEU A 14 34.70 -23.33 -5.89
C LEU A 14 34.23 -22.13 -5.06
N LEU A 15 34.62 -22.03 -3.78
CA LEU A 15 34.28 -20.89 -2.91
C LEU A 15 35.22 -19.67 -3.05
N LEU A 16 36.30 -19.75 -3.84
CA LEU A 16 37.29 -18.66 -3.98
C LEU A 16 37.13 -17.81 -5.25
N VAL A 17 36.21 -18.18 -6.16
CA VAL A 17 35.97 -17.44 -7.41
C VAL A 17 34.57 -16.85 -7.52
N VAL A 18 33.75 -16.92 -6.46
CA VAL A 18 32.55 -16.08 -6.43
C VAL A 18 33.05 -14.66 -6.18
N PRO A 19 33.01 -13.74 -7.17
CA PRO A 19 33.29 -12.35 -6.86
C PRO A 19 32.35 -11.97 -5.72
N ARG A 20 32.87 -11.28 -4.71
CA ARG A 20 31.98 -10.55 -3.81
C ARG A 20 31.29 -9.53 -4.70
N ILE A 21 30.09 -9.88 -5.17
CA ILE A 21 29.15 -8.89 -5.64
C ILE A 21 28.88 -8.07 -4.39
N SER A 22 29.65 -6.99 -4.23
CA SER A 22 29.13 -5.82 -3.55
C SER A 22 27.88 -5.51 -4.34
N VAL A 23 26.75 -6.01 -3.85
CA VAL A 23 25.45 -5.44 -4.20
C VAL A 23 25.61 -4.03 -3.68
N THR A 24 26.09 -3.14 -4.55
CA THR A 24 25.64 -1.77 -4.52
C THR A 24 24.14 -1.95 -4.71
N GLY A 25 23.43 -2.10 -3.57
CA GLY A 25 22.10 -1.60 -3.52
C GLY A 25 22.30 -0.19 -3.99
N ASP A 26 21.88 0.08 -5.22
CA ASP A 26 21.51 1.42 -5.59
C ASP A 26 20.57 1.82 -4.46
N GLU A 27 21.09 2.55 -3.47
CA GLU A 27 20.28 3.50 -2.74
C GLU A 27 19.90 4.53 -3.80
N SER A 28 19.03 4.13 -4.73
CA SER A 28 18.00 5.05 -5.12
C SER A 28 17.41 5.46 -3.77
N ASN A 29 17.68 6.70 -3.38
CA ASN A 29 16.67 7.43 -2.64
C ASN A 29 15.48 7.39 -3.60
N ASP A 30 14.74 6.28 -3.57
CA ASP A 30 13.38 6.22 -4.05
C ASP A 30 12.74 7.28 -3.16
N ASP A 31 12.66 8.49 -3.69
CA ASP A 31 11.63 9.43 -3.30
C ASP A 31 10.33 8.68 -3.60
N VAL A 32 9.94 7.82 -2.66
CA VAL A 32 8.65 7.14 -2.70
C VAL A 32 7.70 8.30 -2.60
N GLY A 33 7.16 8.69 -3.76
CA GLY A 33 6.34 9.87 -3.91
C GLY A 33 5.17 9.85 -2.93
N GLN A 34 4.43 10.94 -2.83
CA GLN A 34 3.29 10.99 -1.92
C GLN A 34 2.27 9.90 -2.28
N GLN A 35 2.19 8.86 -1.45
CA GLN A 35 1.30 7.73 -1.67
C GLN A 35 -0.04 7.98 -0.98
N TYR A 36 -1.11 7.79 -1.74
CA TYR A 36 -2.50 7.81 -1.30
C TYR A 36 -3.12 6.44 -1.51
N CYS A 37 -4.09 6.09 -0.66
CA CYS A 37 -4.85 4.85 -0.79
C CYS A 37 -6.24 5.16 -1.32
N ILE A 38 -6.58 4.62 -2.50
CA ILE A 38 -7.88 4.83 -3.15
C ILE A 38 -8.57 3.50 -3.39
N ALA A 39 -9.88 3.50 -3.58
CA ALA A 39 -10.66 2.34 -3.94
C ALA A 39 -10.30 1.84 -5.35
N ASP A 40 -10.21 0.53 -5.50
CA ASP A 40 -10.05 -0.12 -6.80
C ASP A 40 -11.35 -0.01 -7.60
N VAL A 41 -11.22 0.48 -8.83
CA VAL A 41 -12.35 0.78 -9.76
C VAL A 41 -13.17 -0.44 -10.16
N GLN A 42 -12.69 -1.66 -9.93
CA GLN A 42 -13.39 -2.91 -10.23
C GLN A 42 -14.11 -3.50 -9.01
N THR A 43 -13.95 -2.89 -7.83
CA THR A 43 -14.58 -3.39 -6.60
C THR A 43 -16.07 -3.06 -6.59
N PRO A 44 -16.95 -4.03 -6.32
CA PRO A 44 -18.38 -3.79 -6.13
C PRO A 44 -18.70 -2.83 -4.97
N ASP A 45 -19.73 -2.01 -5.13
CA ASP A 45 -20.16 -1.03 -4.12
C ASP A 45 -20.46 -1.66 -2.75
N ASP A 46 -21.00 -2.87 -2.70
CA ASP A 46 -21.31 -3.56 -1.44
C ASP A 46 -20.06 -3.96 -0.65
N GLU A 47 -19.00 -4.37 -1.34
CA GLU A 47 -17.70 -4.62 -0.74
C GLU A 47 -17.05 -3.32 -0.24
N LEU A 48 -17.10 -2.26 -1.05
CA LEU A 48 -16.60 -0.94 -0.67
C LEU A 48 -17.33 -0.38 0.55
N GLN A 49 -18.65 -0.52 0.61
CA GLN A 49 -19.45 -0.02 1.73
C GLN A 49 -19.17 -0.80 3.03
N GLY A 50 -18.94 -2.11 2.93
CA GLY A 50 -18.45 -2.92 4.04
C GLY A 50 -17.08 -2.47 4.54
N ALA A 51 -16.15 -2.19 3.62
CA ALA A 51 -14.82 -1.69 3.94
C ALA A 51 -14.82 -0.28 4.54
N ILE A 52 -15.65 0.65 4.02
CA ILE A 52 -15.87 1.98 4.60
C ILE A 52 -16.33 1.83 6.05
N LYS A 53 -17.38 1.03 6.29
CA LYS A 53 -17.93 0.85 7.63
C LYS A 53 -16.86 0.35 8.61
N TRP A 54 -16.09 -0.66 8.22
CA TRP A 54 -15.01 -1.19 9.05
C TRP A 54 -13.91 -0.15 9.33
N ALA A 55 -13.54 0.64 8.34
CA ALA A 55 -12.53 1.69 8.49
C ALA A 55 -12.99 2.79 9.45
N CYS A 56 -14.26 3.18 9.37
CA CYS A 56 -14.86 4.18 10.26
C CYS A 56 -14.97 3.72 11.73
N GLU A 57 -14.93 2.41 11.98
CA GLU A 57 -14.87 1.87 13.34
C GLU A 57 -13.46 2.04 13.96
N GLN A 58 -12.44 2.35 13.15
CA GLN A 58 -11.07 2.55 13.63
C GLN A 58 -10.88 3.97 14.19
N GLN A 59 -10.23 4.07 15.35
CA GLN A 59 -10.05 5.35 16.02
C GLN A 59 -9.13 6.29 15.23
N GLY A 60 -9.66 7.46 14.89
CA GLY A 60 -8.90 8.52 14.22
C GLY A 60 -8.94 8.47 12.69
N VAL A 61 -9.79 7.63 12.10
CA VAL A 61 -10.20 7.74 10.69
C VAL A 61 -11.30 8.79 10.59
N ASP A 62 -11.18 9.75 9.67
CA ASP A 62 -12.19 10.80 9.51
C ASP A 62 -13.30 10.39 8.52
N CYS A 63 -14.38 9.82 9.05
CA CYS A 63 -15.56 9.50 8.24
C CYS A 63 -16.62 10.61 8.21
N ASN A 64 -16.37 11.75 8.85
CA ASN A 64 -17.32 12.87 8.81
C ASN A 64 -17.26 13.58 7.46
N MET A 65 -16.08 13.64 6.84
CA MET A 65 -15.86 14.39 5.59
C MET A 65 -16.71 13.91 4.41
N ILE A 66 -17.16 12.65 4.43
CA ILE A 66 -18.01 12.03 3.41
C ILE A 66 -19.52 12.13 3.71
N GLN A 67 -19.92 12.79 4.79
CA GLN A 67 -21.34 12.97 5.14
C GLN A 67 -21.96 14.13 4.37
N GLU A 68 -23.29 14.16 4.31
CA GLU A 68 -24.01 15.24 3.61
C GLU A 68 -23.58 16.63 4.12
N ASN A 69 -23.38 17.57 3.19
CA ASN A 69 -22.86 18.93 3.42
C ASN A 69 -21.39 19.02 3.86
N GLN A 70 -20.63 17.93 3.79
CA GLN A 70 -19.19 17.93 4.06
C GLN A 70 -18.36 17.97 2.77
N PRO A 71 -17.09 18.41 2.83
CA PRO A 71 -16.32 18.73 1.63
C PRO A 71 -16.09 17.56 0.66
N CYS A 72 -16.07 16.32 1.18
CA CYS A 72 -15.86 15.10 0.39
C CYS A 72 -17.16 14.30 0.16
N TYR A 73 -18.32 14.95 0.30
CA TYR A 73 -19.59 14.31 -0.01
C TYR A 73 -19.83 14.16 -1.51
N GLN A 74 -19.40 15.14 -2.31
CA GLN A 74 -19.58 15.15 -3.75
C GLN A 74 -18.27 14.80 -4.45
N PRO A 75 -18.32 13.98 -5.53
CA PRO A 75 -19.49 13.24 -6.02
C PRO A 75 -20.01 12.19 -5.01
N ASN A 76 -21.35 12.09 -4.88
CA ASN A 76 -22.00 11.19 -3.93
C ASN A 76 -22.08 9.76 -4.50
N THR A 77 -20.93 9.10 -4.61
CA THR A 77 -20.84 7.67 -4.93
C THR A 77 -20.10 6.92 -3.83
N VAL A 78 -20.36 5.61 -3.73
CA VAL A 78 -19.69 4.75 -2.74
C VAL A 78 -18.19 4.74 -2.98
N LYS A 79 -17.74 4.75 -4.24
CA LYS A 79 -16.33 4.75 -4.61
C LYS A 79 -15.62 6.02 -4.13
N ASP A 80 -16.19 7.19 -4.36
CA ASP A 80 -15.57 8.46 -3.98
C ASP A 80 -15.49 8.62 -2.45
N HIS A 81 -16.51 8.14 -1.74
CA HIS A 81 -16.47 8.05 -0.28
C HIS A 81 -15.42 7.04 0.21
N ALA A 82 -15.27 5.91 -0.48
CA ALA A 82 -14.26 4.91 -0.18
C ALA A 82 -12.85 5.45 -0.39
N ASP A 83 -12.58 6.17 -1.49
CA ASP A 83 -11.28 6.80 -1.76
C ASP A 83 -10.84 7.63 -0.55
N PHE A 84 -11.70 8.51 -0.06
CA PHE A 84 -11.38 9.38 1.07
C PHE A 84 -11.12 8.59 2.36
N VAL A 85 -12.04 7.67 2.71
CA VAL A 85 -11.96 6.90 3.96
C VAL A 85 -10.76 5.97 3.97
N PHE A 86 -10.46 5.32 2.84
CA PHE A 86 -9.31 4.43 2.69
C PHE A 86 -8.00 5.20 2.83
N ASN A 87 -7.91 6.39 2.25
CA ASN A 87 -6.75 7.23 2.44
C ASN A 87 -6.61 7.66 3.91
N SER A 88 -7.68 8.14 4.56
CA SER A 88 -7.58 8.56 5.97
C SER A 88 -7.12 7.41 6.88
N TYR A 89 -7.65 6.20 6.69
CA TYR A 89 -7.16 5.00 7.37
C TYR A 89 -5.69 4.72 7.05
N TYR A 90 -5.32 4.73 5.77
CA TYR A 90 -3.96 4.41 5.34
C TYR A 90 -2.94 5.38 5.95
N GLN A 91 -3.18 6.69 5.86
CA GLN A 91 -2.28 7.70 6.41
C GLN A 91 -2.18 7.58 7.93
N LYS A 92 -3.31 7.29 8.60
CA LYS A 92 -3.36 7.11 10.05
C LYS A 92 -2.55 5.92 10.55
N PHE A 93 -2.57 4.80 9.82
CA PHE A 93 -2.08 3.52 10.31
C PHE A 93 -0.87 2.95 9.57
N LYS A 94 -0.43 3.52 8.43
CA LYS A 94 0.70 2.97 7.65
C LYS A 94 2.00 2.82 8.45
N ASN A 95 2.26 3.77 9.35
CA ASN A 95 3.44 3.73 10.23
C ASN A 95 3.29 2.75 11.42
N GLN A 96 2.12 2.10 11.55
CA GLN A 96 1.79 1.11 12.57
C GLN A 96 1.51 -0.28 11.97
N GLY A 97 1.85 -0.49 10.69
CA GLY A 97 1.62 -1.74 9.96
C GLY A 97 0.27 -1.83 9.25
N GLY A 98 -0.55 -0.78 9.28
CA GLY A 98 -1.70 -0.65 8.40
C GLY A 98 -1.25 -0.60 6.93
N ASN A 99 -2.08 -1.09 6.03
CA ASN A 99 -1.79 -1.11 4.59
C ASN A 99 -3.03 -0.73 3.78
N CYS A 100 -2.81 -0.42 2.50
CA CYS A 100 -3.85 -0.15 1.52
C CYS A 100 -4.33 -1.43 0.85
N TYR A 101 -4.83 -2.39 1.64
CA TYR A 101 -5.30 -3.67 1.10
C TYR A 101 -6.82 -3.75 1.02
N PHE A 102 -7.53 -3.53 2.14
CA PHE A 102 -8.99 -3.62 2.22
C PHE A 102 -9.57 -4.87 1.51
N ASN A 103 -8.95 -6.05 1.71
CA ASN A 103 -9.29 -7.30 1.03
C ASN A 103 -9.18 -7.27 -0.50
N GLY A 104 -8.32 -6.42 -1.05
CA GLY A 104 -8.18 -6.18 -2.48
C GLY A 104 -9.05 -5.06 -3.03
N ALA A 105 -9.84 -4.40 -2.18
CA ALA A 105 -10.73 -3.31 -2.57
C ALA A 105 -10.02 -1.96 -2.79
N ALA A 106 -8.72 -1.88 -2.55
CA ALA A 106 -7.96 -0.64 -2.60
C ALA A 106 -6.61 -0.79 -3.29
N MET A 107 -6.09 0.33 -3.79
CA MET A 107 -4.81 0.43 -4.47
C MET A 107 -4.08 1.72 -4.08
N ILE A 108 -2.75 1.67 -4.12
CA ILE A 108 -1.91 2.86 -3.94
C ILE A 108 -1.86 3.67 -5.24
N THR A 109 -1.92 4.99 -5.11
CA THR A 109 -1.66 5.95 -6.18
C THR A 109 -0.66 7.00 -5.70
N GLU A 110 0.17 7.50 -6.63
CA GLU A 110 1.05 8.66 -6.40
C GLU A 110 0.42 9.97 -6.89
N LEU A 111 -0.76 9.88 -7.52
CA LEU A 111 -1.55 11.04 -7.90
C LEU A 111 -2.42 11.46 -6.71
N ASP A 112 -2.26 12.71 -6.27
CA ASP A 112 -3.13 13.33 -5.27
C ASP A 112 -4.59 13.34 -5.78
N PRO A 113 -5.50 12.61 -5.13
CA PRO A 113 -6.90 12.52 -5.54
C PRO A 113 -7.73 13.72 -5.06
N SER A 114 -7.13 14.71 -4.40
CA SER A 114 -7.84 15.92 -3.96
C SER A 114 -8.50 16.67 -5.12
N HIS A 115 -9.73 17.14 -4.89
CA HIS A 115 -10.49 17.92 -5.86
C HIS A 115 -11.42 18.90 -5.14
N ASP A 116 -11.70 20.04 -5.77
CA ASP A 116 -12.53 21.11 -5.21
C ASP A 116 -12.14 21.47 -3.76
N ASN A 117 -13.03 21.20 -2.80
CA ASN A 117 -12.79 21.39 -1.36
C ASN A 117 -12.50 20.08 -0.62
N CYS A 118 -12.50 18.94 -1.32
CA CYS A 118 -12.14 17.65 -0.75
C CYS A 118 -10.61 17.48 -0.81
N HIS A 119 -9.96 17.63 0.34
CA HIS A 119 -8.50 17.50 0.45
C HIS A 119 -8.13 16.19 1.15
N PHE A 120 -7.36 15.37 0.45
CA PHE A 120 -6.83 14.12 0.99
C PHE A 120 -5.59 14.40 1.81
N GLU A 121 -5.51 13.82 3.00
CA GLU A 121 -4.33 13.97 3.85
C GLU A 121 -3.16 13.14 3.33
N TYR A 122 -1.94 13.64 3.56
CA TYR A 122 -0.70 12.89 3.42
C TYR A 122 0.11 13.08 4.70
N LEU A 123 0.39 11.98 5.39
CA LEU A 123 1.19 11.97 6.60
C LEU A 123 2.52 11.26 6.29
N PRO A 124 3.68 11.94 6.36
CA PRO A 124 4.97 11.30 6.09
C PRO A 124 5.31 10.21 7.13
#